data_AF-A0AAJ0U670-F1
#
_entry.id   AF-A0AAJ0U670-F1
#
_cell.length_a   1.000
_cell.length_b   1.000
_cell.length_c   1.000
_cell.angle_alpha   90.00
_cell.angle_beta   90.00
_cell.angle_gamma   90.00
#
_symmetry.space_group_name_H-M   'P 1'
#
loop_
_entity.id
_entity.type
_entity.pdbx_description
1 polymer ?
#
loop_
_entity_poly.entity_id
_entity_poly.type
_entity_poly.pdbx_seq_one_letter_code
_entity_poly.pdbx_strand_id
1 'polypeptide(L)'
;MNDTKTCVANHIAGILAAGALLAAGQAQAVPDAPTAWEKCAGIAKQGMNDCGALDGKHACAGQAKADGEPTEWVYVPEGTCTKIVGGTVAATKPAK
;
A
#
# COMPACT_ATOMS: atom_id res chain seq x y z
N MET A 1 -69.18 17.29 -31.69
CA MET A 1 -68.86 18.70 -31.40
C MET A 1 -67.41 18.74 -30.95
N ASN A 2 -66.68 19.68 -31.53
CA ASN A 2 -65.23 19.94 -31.46
C ASN A 2 -64.70 19.96 -30.00
N ASP A 3 -63.42 19.78 -29.70
CA ASP A 3 -62.35 20.70 -30.11
C ASP A 3 -60.93 20.14 -30.00
N THR A 4 -60.18 20.47 -31.04
CA THR A 4 -58.74 20.44 -31.21
C THR A 4 -58.02 21.23 -30.12
N LYS A 5 -57.01 20.61 -29.48
CA LYS A 5 -55.86 21.31 -28.89
C LYS A 5 -54.58 20.59 -29.26
N THR A 6 -54.03 20.99 -30.39
CA THR A 6 -52.64 20.71 -30.79
C THR A 6 -51.73 21.54 -29.88
N CYS A 7 -50.80 20.91 -29.18
CA CYS A 7 -49.51 21.54 -28.86
C CYS A 7 -48.43 20.47 -28.70
N VAL A 8 -47.37 20.72 -29.45
CA VAL A 8 -46.18 19.92 -29.71
C VAL A 8 -45.36 19.69 -28.43
N ALA A 9 -44.86 18.47 -28.22
CA ALA A 9 -43.71 18.18 -27.35
C ALA A 9 -42.92 17.03 -28.04
N ASN A 10 -42.07 17.34 -29.01
CA ASN A 10 -40.69 17.83 -28.89
C ASN A 10 -39.75 16.81 -28.21
N HIS A 11 -39.11 16.03 -29.08
CA HIS A 11 -37.81 15.37 -29.01
C HIS A 11 -37.39 14.56 -27.77
N ILE A 12 -37.35 13.25 -28.00
CA ILE A 12 -36.56 12.26 -27.27
C ILE A 12 -35.09 12.70 -27.18
N ALA A 13 -34.61 12.69 -25.94
CA ALA A 13 -33.26 12.37 -25.46
C ALA A 13 -32.05 12.87 -26.25
N GLY A 14 -31.33 13.82 -25.64
CA GLY A 14 -29.95 14.14 -25.99
C GLY A 14 -29.33 15.05 -24.93
N ILE A 15 -29.19 14.57 -23.69
CA ILE A 15 -28.34 15.26 -22.71
C ILE A 15 -26.90 15.05 -23.17
N LEU A 16 -26.31 16.09 -23.78
CA LEU A 16 -24.89 16.13 -24.09
C LEU A 16 -24.09 15.99 -22.79
N ALA A 17 -23.33 14.91 -22.71
CA ALA A 17 -22.29 14.72 -21.72
C ALA A 17 -21.18 15.77 -21.93
N ALA A 18 -21.13 16.76 -21.03
CA ALA A 18 -20.00 17.68 -20.91
C ALA A 18 -19.66 17.88 -19.42
N GLY A 19 -19.42 16.77 -18.71
CA GLY A 19 -18.71 16.78 -17.45
C GLY A 19 -17.22 16.70 -17.75
N ALA A 20 -16.60 17.87 -17.99
CA ALA A 20 -15.18 17.97 -18.24
C ALA A 20 -14.37 17.35 -17.08
N LEU A 21 -13.37 16.57 -17.47
CA LEU A 21 -12.44 15.87 -16.60
C LEU A 21 -11.77 16.81 -15.60
N LEU A 22 -12.18 16.73 -14.33
CA LEU A 22 -11.37 17.15 -13.20
C LEU A 22 -10.83 15.92 -12.47
N ALA A 23 -10.26 14.98 -13.24
CA ALA A 23 -9.25 14.08 -12.71
C ALA A 23 -7.90 14.81 -12.77
N ALA A 24 -7.79 15.91 -12.00
CA ALA A 24 -6.48 16.36 -11.54
C ALA A 24 -6.02 15.28 -10.56
N GLY A 25 -5.53 14.17 -11.12
CA GLY A 25 -4.92 13.09 -10.38
C GLY A 25 -3.86 13.74 -9.52
N GLN A 26 -4.05 13.65 -8.21
CA GLN A 26 -2.95 13.80 -7.28
C GLN A 26 -1.98 12.70 -7.69
N ALA A 27 -0.96 13.04 -8.49
CA ALA A 27 0.12 12.13 -8.77
C ALA A 27 0.79 11.88 -7.41
N GLN A 28 0.35 10.85 -6.70
CA GLN A 28 1.07 10.34 -5.56
C GLN A 28 2.42 9.92 -6.13
N ALA A 29 3.45 10.72 -5.83
CA ALA A 29 4.81 10.37 -6.17
C ALA A 29 5.11 9.01 -5.51
N VAL A 30 5.13 7.96 -6.32
CA VAL A 30 5.61 6.66 -5.87
C VAL A 30 7.12 6.81 -5.71
N PRO A 31 7.69 6.50 -4.53
CA PRO A 31 9.13 6.56 -4.36
C PRO A 31 9.82 5.65 -5.36
N ASP A 32 11.01 6.06 -5.82
CA ASP A 32 11.89 5.18 -6.57
C ASP A 32 12.21 3.91 -5.76
N ALA A 33 12.65 2.86 -6.48
CA ALA A 33 13.11 1.65 -5.81
C ALA A 33 14.22 1.99 -4.79
N PRO A 34 14.19 1.39 -3.59
CA PRO A 34 15.17 1.72 -2.57
C PRO A 34 16.56 1.27 -2.99
N THR A 35 17.58 2.07 -2.65
CA THR A 35 18.99 1.74 -2.89
C THR A 35 19.53 0.73 -1.88
N ALA A 36 18.82 0.49 -0.79
CA ALA A 36 19.19 -0.42 0.27
C ALA A 36 17.97 -0.87 1.10
N TRP A 37 18.12 -2.02 1.74
CA TRP A 37 17.12 -2.69 2.57
C TRP A 37 17.64 -2.90 3.98
N GLU A 38 16.78 -2.74 4.97
CA GLU A 38 17.06 -3.00 6.38
C GLU A 38 16.30 -4.24 6.84
N LYS A 39 16.95 -5.08 7.64
CA LYS A 39 16.28 -6.06 8.50
C LYS A 39 15.71 -5.31 9.70
N CYS A 40 14.40 -5.08 9.70
CA CYS A 40 13.71 -4.40 10.79
C CYS A 40 13.13 -5.42 11.78
N ALA A 41 13.73 -5.50 12.96
CA ALA A 41 13.38 -6.45 14.00
C ALA A 41 12.32 -5.91 14.96
N GLY A 42 11.57 -6.80 15.60
CA GLY A 42 10.58 -6.44 16.62
C GLY A 42 9.26 -5.89 16.07
N ILE A 43 9.06 -5.98 14.74
CA ILE A 43 7.84 -5.47 14.08
C ILE A 43 7.09 -6.54 13.28
N ALA A 44 7.66 -7.74 13.15
CA ALA A 44 7.03 -8.83 12.43
C ALA A 44 5.75 -9.27 13.16
N LYS A 45 4.65 -9.42 12.42
CA LYS A 45 3.47 -10.11 12.95
C LYS A 45 3.77 -11.60 13.14
N GLN A 46 3.01 -12.26 14.00
CA GLN A 46 3.03 -13.70 14.16
C GLN A 46 2.89 -14.38 12.79
N GLY A 47 3.81 -15.29 12.48
CA GLY A 47 3.86 -16.01 11.21
C GLY A 47 4.22 -15.15 9.99
N MET A 48 4.71 -13.92 10.17
CA MET A 48 4.99 -12.97 9.08
C MET A 48 6.41 -12.41 9.09
N ASN A 49 7.38 -13.11 9.71
CA ASN A 49 8.80 -12.77 9.59
C ASN A 49 9.37 -13.26 8.25
N ASP A 50 10.41 -12.57 7.80
CA ASP A 50 11.26 -13.03 6.69
C ASP A 50 12.24 -14.12 7.13
N CYS A 51 12.86 -14.80 6.15
CA CYS A 51 13.67 -15.99 6.39
C CYS A 51 14.77 -15.81 7.43
N GLY A 52 14.61 -16.54 8.54
CA GLY A 52 15.59 -16.74 9.60
C GLY A 52 15.41 -15.81 10.79
N ALA A 53 15.74 -16.31 11.99
CA ALA A 53 15.75 -15.51 13.21
C ALA A 53 17.11 -14.87 13.47
N LEU A 54 17.12 -13.71 14.13
CA LEU A 54 18.37 -13.03 14.54
C LEU A 54 19.18 -13.85 15.55
N ASP A 55 18.51 -14.72 16.33
CA ASP A 55 19.14 -15.60 17.31
C ASP A 55 19.50 -16.99 16.75
N GLY A 56 19.26 -17.22 15.45
CA GLY A 56 19.60 -18.46 14.75
C GLY A 56 18.72 -19.67 15.07
N LYS A 57 17.60 -19.51 15.80
CA LYS A 57 16.73 -20.64 16.18
C LYS A 57 15.98 -21.30 15.02
N HIS A 58 15.76 -20.55 13.93
CA HIS A 58 15.18 -21.07 12.69
C HIS A 58 15.71 -20.28 11.49
N ALA A 59 15.50 -20.84 10.30
CA ALA A 59 15.96 -20.26 9.03
C ALA A 59 14.82 -19.89 8.06
N CYS A 60 13.57 -20.24 8.40
CA CYS A 60 12.44 -20.12 7.51
C CYS A 60 11.63 -18.84 7.77
N ALA A 61 10.96 -18.34 6.74
CA ALA A 61 9.93 -17.32 6.91
C ALA A 61 8.71 -17.88 7.64
N GLY A 62 7.93 -16.99 8.25
CA GLY A 62 6.67 -17.32 8.90
C GLY A 62 6.75 -18.22 10.13
N GLN A 63 7.87 -18.15 10.86
CA GLN A 63 8.12 -18.87 12.11
C GLN A 63 7.94 -18.01 13.37
N ALA A 64 7.69 -16.71 13.23
CA ALA A 64 7.43 -15.80 14.34
C ALA A 64 6.25 -16.32 15.17
N LYS A 65 6.49 -16.53 16.47
CA LYS A 65 5.51 -17.15 17.38
C LYS A 65 4.50 -16.16 17.94
N ALA A 66 4.88 -14.88 18.00
CA ALA A 66 4.04 -13.79 18.48
C ALA A 66 4.31 -12.53 17.65
N ASP A 67 3.41 -11.56 17.77
CA ASP A 67 3.59 -10.23 17.19
C ASP A 67 4.75 -9.50 17.88
N GLY A 68 5.63 -8.88 17.10
CA GLY A 68 6.68 -7.99 17.60
C GLY A 68 7.83 -8.69 18.32
N GLU A 69 8.03 -9.99 18.08
CA GLU A 69 9.15 -10.73 18.66
C GLU A 69 10.50 -10.06 18.29
N PRO A 70 11.38 -9.74 19.27
CA PRO A 70 12.62 -8.99 19.00
C PRO A 70 13.60 -9.70 18.08
N THR A 71 13.53 -11.03 18.02
CA THR A 71 14.41 -11.87 17.19
C THR A 71 13.86 -12.06 15.77
N GLU A 72 12.62 -11.65 15.54
CA GLU A 72 11.92 -11.78 14.27
C GLU A 72 11.92 -10.44 13.54
N TRP A 73 12.12 -10.49 12.23
CA TRP A 73 12.33 -9.29 11.43
C TRP A 73 11.68 -9.40 10.05
N VAL A 74 11.50 -8.24 9.43
CA VAL A 74 11.07 -8.11 8.03
C VAL A 74 11.98 -7.15 7.28
N TYR A 75 12.14 -7.33 5.97
CA TYR A 75 12.84 -6.37 5.13
C TYR A 75 11.99 -5.14 4.88
N VAL A 76 12.60 -3.98 5.08
CA VAL A 76 12.01 -2.68 4.75
C VAL A 76 13.03 -1.83 4.00
N PRO A 77 12.60 -0.83 3.20
CA PRO A 77 13.52 0.17 2.64
C PRO A 77 14.36 0.84 3.74
N GLU A 78 15.61 1.18 3.44
CA GLU A 78 16.50 1.89 4.38
C GLU A 78 15.83 3.15 4.96
N GLY A 79 16.01 3.37 6.27
CA GLY A 79 15.41 4.49 6.99
C GLY A 79 13.91 4.34 7.25
N THR A 80 13.29 3.21 6.89
CA THR A 80 11.90 2.90 7.28
C THR A 80 11.83 2.38 8.71
N CYS A 81 12.78 1.54 9.14
CA CYS A 81 12.65 0.84 10.41
C CYS A 81 12.59 1.78 11.61
N THR A 82 13.39 2.84 11.61
CA THR A 82 13.43 3.85 12.68
C THR A 82 12.17 4.71 12.77
N LYS A 83 11.32 4.70 11.73
CA LYS A 83 10.02 5.39 11.70
C LYS A 83 8.90 4.55 12.30
N ILE A 84 9.16 3.27 12.59
CA ILE A 84 8.18 2.33 13.13
C ILE A 84 8.41 2.21 14.64
N VAL A 85 7.37 2.44 15.43
CA VAL A 85 7.43 2.27 16.89
C VAL A 85 7.83 0.84 17.21
N GLY A 86 8.86 0.68 18.05
CA GLY A 86 9.41 -0.63 18.43
C GLY A 86 10.35 -1.26 17.39
N GLY A 87 10.51 -0.66 16.20
CA GLY A 87 11.42 -1.12 15.18
C GLY A 87 12.89 -0.93 15.56
N THR A 88 13.69 -1.98 15.37
CA THR A 88 15.14 -1.93 15.56
C THR A 88 15.85 -2.43 14.30
N VAL A 89 16.79 -1.62 13.78
CA VAL A 89 17.61 -2.00 12.62
C VAL A 89 18.63 -3.05 13.07
N ALA A 90 18.47 -4.29 12.58
CA ALA A 90 19.39 -5.39 12.89
C ALA A 90 20.54 -5.49 11.88
N ALA A 91 20.29 -5.15 10.61
CA ALA A 91 21.29 -5.10 9.55
C ALA A 91 20.80 -4.29 8.36
N THR A 92 21.71 -3.68 7.61
CA THR A 92 21.43 -2.99 6.34
C THR A 92 22.16 -3.72 5.21
N LYS A 93 21.52 -3.82 4.04
CA LYS A 93 22.08 -4.43 2.84
C LYS A 93 21.79 -3.56 1.63
N PRO A 94 22.75 -3.31 0.74
CA PRO A 94 22.49 -2.60 -0.51
C PRO A 94 21.47 -3.38 -1.36
N ALA A 95 20.60 -2.65 -2.04
CA ALA A 95 19.72 -3.21 -3.06
C ALA A 95 20.58 -3.65 -4.25
N LYS A 96 20.24 -4.80 -4.85
CA LYS A 96 20.90 -5.30 -6.05
C LYS A 96 20.33 -4.63 -7.29
#